data_AF-A0A939KKG5-F1
#
_entry.id   AF-A0A939KKG5-F1
#
_cell.length_a   1.000
_cell.length_b   1.000
_cell.length_c   1.000
_cell.angle_alpha   90.00
_cell.angle_beta   90.00
_cell.angle_gamma   90.00
#
_symmetry.space_group_name_H-M   'P 1'
#
loop_
_entity.id
_entity.type
_entity.pdbx_description
1 polymer ?
#
loop_
_entity_poly.entity_id
_entity_poly.type
_entity_poly.pdbx_seq_one_letter_code
_entity_poly.pdbx_strand_id
1 'polypeptide(L)'
;MGFFGTVRQGRKDDIELGKGLWRRAHDRFHRGLDRYHQVLEGVDDEQLYNELVEIANELAELSPRVRAICVEAQKTSPSDGLDIPGPLAGVHRALSKAGNSLATTAEAAAMLRLAVGPVPVGAISVRRRAEHVFEQIADAERQLHV
;
A
#
# COMPACT_ATOMS: atom_id res chain seq x y z
N MET A 1 -19.01 -11.87 4.27
CA MET A 1 -19.92 -11.45 3.18
C MET A 1 -19.30 -10.26 2.45
N GLY A 2 -18.74 -10.40 1.24
CA GLY A 2 -18.02 -9.27 0.59
C GLY A 2 -17.88 -9.26 -0.94
N PHE A 3 -18.28 -10.31 -1.66
CA PHE A 3 -17.97 -10.45 -3.09
C PHE A 3 -18.54 -9.36 -4.01
N PHE A 4 -19.73 -8.81 -3.71
CA PHE A 4 -20.34 -7.77 -4.54
C PHE A 4 -19.67 -6.40 -4.40
N GLY A 5 -19.10 -6.10 -3.23
CA GLY A 5 -18.41 -4.84 -2.96
C GLY A 5 -17.09 -4.74 -3.73
N THR A 6 -16.28 -5.81 -3.68
CA THR A 6 -14.97 -5.87 -4.35
C THR A 6 -15.10 -5.82 -5.87
N VAL A 7 -16.08 -6.52 -6.46
CA VAL A 7 -16.32 -6.48 -7.92
C VAL A 7 -16.80 -5.10 -8.37
N ARG A 8 -17.68 -4.45 -7.58
CA ARG A 8 -18.14 -3.09 -7.89
C ARG A 8 -17.00 -2.08 -7.78
N GLN A 9 -16.14 -2.23 -6.78
CA GLN A 9 -14.98 -1.37 -6.58
C GLN A 9 -13.97 -1.53 -7.73
N GLY A 10 -13.66 -2.76 -8.13
CA GLY A 10 -12.77 -3.02 -9.27
C GLY A 10 -13.27 -2.41 -10.58
N ARG A 11 -14.58 -2.50 -10.85
CA ARG A 11 -15.19 -1.82 -12.03
C ARG A 11 -15.10 -0.30 -11.94
N LYS A 12 -15.31 0.28 -10.75
CA LYS A 12 -15.17 1.72 -10.53
C LYS A 12 -13.73 2.17 -10.76
N ASP A 13 -12.76 1.37 -10.32
CA ASP A 13 -11.33 1.64 -10.52
C ASP A 13 -10.93 1.50 -11.99
N ASP A 14 -11.47 0.52 -12.72
CA ASP A 14 -11.28 0.41 -14.18
C ASP A 14 -11.76 1.67 -14.92
N ILE A 15 -12.89 2.23 -14.49
CA ILE A 15 -13.48 3.43 -15.10
C ILE A 15 -12.68 4.69 -14.75
N GLU A 16 -12.31 4.87 -13.47
CA GLU A 16 -11.68 6.12 -13.01
C GLU A 16 -10.15 6.17 -13.19
N LEU A 17 -9.47 5.02 -13.17
CA LEU A 17 -8.01 4.93 -13.29
C LEU A 17 -7.54 4.42 -14.66
N GLY A 18 -8.43 3.86 -15.47
CA GLY A 18 -8.07 3.21 -16.71
C GLY A 18 -7.13 2.01 -16.49
N LYS A 19 -6.16 1.84 -17.39
CA LYS A 19 -5.22 0.69 -17.40
C LYS A 19 -3.73 1.07 -17.39
N GLY A 20 -3.43 2.37 -17.32
CA GLY A 20 -2.08 2.89 -17.38
C GLY A 20 -1.39 3.05 -16.03
N LEU A 21 -0.48 4.01 -15.96
CA LEU A 21 0.44 4.24 -14.85
C LEU A 21 -0.24 4.29 -13.47
N TRP A 22 -1.26 5.13 -13.31
CA TRP A 22 -1.91 5.37 -12.01
C TRP A 22 -2.67 4.15 -11.52
N ARG A 23 -3.32 3.41 -12.43
CA ARG A 23 -3.91 2.12 -12.11
C ARG A 23 -2.87 1.13 -11.58
N ARG A 24 -1.71 1.05 -12.22
CA ARG A 24 -0.64 0.12 -11.78
C ARG A 24 -0.06 0.50 -10.43
N ALA A 25 0.08 1.79 -10.14
CA ALA A 25 0.50 2.28 -8.84
C ALA A 25 -0.51 1.89 -7.74
N HIS A 26 -1.80 2.13 -7.99
CA HIS A 26 -2.90 1.69 -7.12
C HIS A 26 -2.86 0.18 -6.86
N ASP A 27 -2.83 -0.64 -7.92
CA ASP A 27 -2.84 -2.09 -7.79
C ASP A 27 -1.57 -2.62 -7.10
N ARG A 28 -0.43 -1.95 -7.26
CA ARG A 28 0.82 -2.32 -6.58
C ARG A 28 0.69 -2.15 -5.07
N PHE A 29 0.08 -1.05 -4.63
CA PHE A 29 -0.17 -0.80 -3.22
C PHE A 29 -1.12 -1.86 -2.64
N HIS A 30 -2.23 -2.12 -3.31
CA HIS A 30 -3.19 -3.16 -2.91
C HIS A 30 -2.56 -4.56 -2.82
N ARG A 31 -1.76 -4.98 -3.81
CA ARG A 31 -1.02 -6.25 -3.73
C ARG A 31 -0.05 -6.30 -2.55
N GLY A 32 0.49 -5.16 -2.13
CA GLY A 32 1.32 -5.07 -0.93
C GLY A 32 0.51 -5.33 0.35
N LEU A 33 -0.68 -4.73 0.46
CA LEU A 33 -1.60 -4.97 1.58
C LEU A 33 -2.06 -6.43 1.61
N ASP A 34 -2.46 -6.99 0.48
CA ASP A 34 -2.90 -8.38 0.38
C ASP A 34 -1.80 -9.34 0.86
N ARG A 35 -0.54 -9.08 0.46
CA ARG A 35 0.61 -9.86 0.94
C ARG A 35 0.81 -9.69 2.44
N TYR A 36 0.66 -8.49 2.98
CA TYR A 36 0.78 -8.25 4.42
C TYR A 36 -0.29 -9.04 5.19
N HIS A 37 -1.55 -8.98 4.75
CA HIS A 37 -2.64 -9.76 5.36
C HIS A 37 -2.41 -11.27 5.26
N GLN A 38 -1.91 -11.76 4.12
CA GLN A 38 -1.56 -13.17 3.96
C GLN A 38 -0.46 -13.61 4.96
N VAL A 39 0.46 -12.72 5.33
CA VAL A 39 1.45 -13.03 6.37
C VAL A 39 0.78 -13.20 7.73
N LEU A 40 -0.19 -12.34 8.08
CA LEU A 40 -0.93 -12.41 9.35
C LEU A 40 -1.67 -13.74 9.52
N GLU A 41 -2.23 -14.28 8.44
CA GLU A 41 -2.96 -15.57 8.46
C GLU A 41 -2.10 -16.73 8.96
N GLY A 42 -0.77 -16.60 8.94
CA GLY A 42 0.17 -17.63 9.40
C GLY A 42 0.93 -17.30 10.68
N VAL A 43 0.53 -16.27 11.43
CA VAL A 43 1.15 -15.91 12.72
C VAL A 43 0.41 -16.65 13.84
N ASP A 44 1.09 -17.58 14.49
CA ASP A 44 0.51 -18.40 15.58
C ASP A 44 0.62 -17.72 16.96
N ASP A 45 1.60 -16.84 17.16
CA ASP A 45 1.80 -16.11 18.42
C ASP A 45 0.78 -14.97 18.52
N GLU A 46 -0.12 -15.07 19.51
CA GLU A 46 -1.23 -14.12 19.70
C GLU A 46 -0.74 -12.69 19.98
N GLN A 47 0.36 -12.52 20.72
CA GLN A 47 0.90 -11.20 21.02
C GLN A 47 1.46 -10.55 19.75
N LEU A 48 2.29 -11.28 19.00
CA LEU A 48 2.84 -10.81 17.73
C LEU A 48 1.73 -10.54 16.71
N TYR A 49 0.71 -11.41 16.65
CA TYR A 49 -0.44 -11.22 15.78
C TYR A 49 -1.16 -9.90 16.09
N ASN A 50 -1.47 -9.64 17.36
CA ASN A 50 -2.12 -8.40 17.78
C ASN A 50 -1.28 -7.17 17.42
N GLU A 51 0.03 -7.20 17.67
CA GLU A 51 0.92 -6.10 17.28
C GLU A 51 0.95 -5.85 15.77
N LEU A 52 0.98 -6.91 14.95
CA LEU A 52 1.01 -6.81 13.48
C LEU A 52 -0.34 -6.40 12.88
N VAL A 53 -1.46 -6.82 13.49
CA VAL A 53 -2.82 -6.42 13.07
C VAL A 53 -3.02 -4.93 13.23
N GLU A 54 -2.53 -4.31 14.30
CA GLU A 54 -2.60 -2.86 14.46
C GLU A 54 -1.87 -2.13 13.31
N ILE A 55 -0.70 -2.63 12.90
CA ILE A 55 0.01 -2.08 11.74
C ILE A 55 -0.80 -2.27 10.45
N ALA A 56 -1.42 -3.45 10.28
CA ALA A 56 -2.23 -3.76 9.11
C ALA A 56 -3.43 -2.81 8.97
N ASN A 57 -4.13 -2.54 10.09
CA ASN A 57 -5.27 -1.65 10.13
C ASN A 57 -4.88 -0.25 9.67
N GLU A 58 -3.81 0.30 10.23
CA GLU A 58 -3.31 1.63 9.85
C GLU A 58 -2.84 1.68 8.38
N LEU A 59 -2.18 0.62 7.88
CA LEU A 59 -1.79 0.53 6.47
C LEU A 59 -3.01 0.43 5.54
N ALA A 60 -4.07 -0.27 5.95
CA ALA A 60 -5.31 -0.41 5.19
C ALA A 60 -6.07 0.92 5.11
N GLU A 61 -6.01 1.77 6.14
CA GLU A 61 -6.57 3.13 6.12
C GLU A 61 -5.95 4.03 5.02
N LEU A 62 -4.76 3.69 4.52
CA LEU A 62 -4.15 4.40 3.39
C LEU A 62 -4.75 4.04 2.03
N SER A 63 -5.42 2.89 1.90
CA SER A 63 -6.03 2.46 0.63
C SER A 63 -6.94 3.53 0.00
N PRO A 64 -7.94 4.10 0.70
CA PRO A 64 -8.78 5.16 0.11
C PRO A 64 -7.98 6.41 -0.27
N ARG A 65 -6.92 6.75 0.47
CA ARG A 65 -6.03 7.89 0.17
C ARG A 65 -5.22 7.66 -1.10
N VAL A 66 -4.57 6.51 -1.22
CA VAL A 66 -3.84 6.08 -2.43
C VAL A 66 -4.75 6.12 -3.65
N ARG A 67 -5.98 5.61 -3.50
CA ARG A 67 -6.98 5.66 -4.56
C ARG A 67 -7.30 7.09 -4.98
N ALA A 68 -7.57 7.98 -4.02
CA ALA A 68 -7.86 9.38 -4.31
C ALA A 68 -6.71 10.04 -5.07
N ILE A 69 -5.46 9.85 -4.63
CA ILE A 69 -4.26 10.38 -5.31
C ILE A 69 -4.19 9.89 -6.76
N CYS A 70 -4.34 8.58 -6.98
CA CYS A 70 -4.28 8.00 -8.32
C CYS A 70 -5.42 8.49 -9.23
N VAL A 71 -6.64 8.67 -8.69
CA VAL A 71 -7.79 9.18 -9.46
C VAL A 71 -7.57 10.64 -9.85
N GLU A 72 -7.14 11.49 -8.91
CA GLU A 72 -6.87 12.90 -9.21
C GLU A 72 -5.68 13.09 -10.15
N ALA A 73 -4.64 12.26 -10.00
CA ALA A 73 -3.52 12.23 -10.93
C ALA A 73 -3.95 11.82 -12.35
N GLN A 74 -4.81 10.80 -12.48
CA GLN A 74 -5.37 10.39 -13.78
C GLN A 74 -6.27 11.46 -14.39
N LYS A 75 -7.04 12.21 -13.60
CA LYS A 75 -7.86 13.32 -14.10
C LYS A 75 -7.00 14.48 -14.61
N THR A 76 -5.95 14.82 -13.86
CA THR A 76 -5.08 15.97 -14.16
C THR A 76 -4.10 15.66 -15.30
N SER A 77 -3.55 14.45 -15.31
CA SER A 77 -2.62 13.97 -16.33
C SER A 77 -2.94 12.52 -16.70
N PRO A 78 -3.91 12.32 -17.61
CA PRO A 78 -4.32 10.99 -18.04
C PRO A 78 -3.15 10.21 -18.63
N SER A 79 -3.03 8.94 -18.23
CA SER A 79 -2.01 8.03 -18.75
C SER A 79 -2.63 6.68 -19.09
N ASP A 80 -2.54 6.29 -20.36
CA ASP A 80 -2.92 4.94 -20.83
C ASP A 80 -1.71 4.00 -20.93
N GLY A 81 -0.50 4.57 -20.92
CA GLY A 81 0.77 3.85 -21.01
C GLY A 81 1.55 3.81 -19.70
N LEU A 82 2.87 3.71 -19.84
CA LEU A 82 3.83 3.72 -18.74
C LEU A 82 4.64 5.02 -18.64
N ASP A 83 4.40 5.95 -19.55
CA ASP A 83 5.12 7.22 -19.59
C ASP A 83 4.76 8.04 -18.36
N ILE A 84 5.78 8.45 -17.61
CA ILE A 84 5.59 9.22 -16.39
C ILE A 84 5.34 10.68 -16.79
N PRO A 85 4.16 11.26 -16.49
CA PRO A 85 3.89 12.63 -16.87
C PRO A 85 4.79 13.59 -16.09
N GLY A 86 5.49 14.48 -16.81
CA GLY A 86 6.45 15.42 -16.21
C GLY A 86 5.91 16.19 -14.99
N PRO A 87 4.73 16.83 -15.08
CA PRO A 87 4.14 17.57 -13.96
C PRO A 87 3.84 16.71 -12.72
N LEU A 88 3.53 15.42 -12.90
CA LEU A 88 3.20 14.50 -11.81
C LEU A 88 4.28 13.43 -11.57
N ALA A 89 5.50 13.64 -12.07
CA ALA A 89 6.60 12.70 -11.91
C ALA A 89 6.97 12.49 -10.45
N GLY A 90 6.82 13.54 -9.64
CA GLY A 90 6.93 13.48 -8.20
C GLY A 90 5.91 12.52 -7.57
N VAL A 91 4.61 12.73 -7.85
CA VAL A 91 3.52 11.89 -7.33
C VAL A 91 3.78 10.42 -7.66
N HIS A 92 4.13 10.12 -8.91
CA HIS A 92 4.45 8.75 -9.32
C HIS A 92 5.65 8.16 -8.55
N ARG A 93 6.71 8.95 -8.34
CA ARG A 93 7.88 8.54 -7.58
C ARG A 93 7.54 8.23 -6.12
N ALA A 94 6.75 9.09 -5.47
CA ALA A 94 6.31 8.89 -4.09
C ALA A 94 5.43 7.63 -3.97
N LEU A 95 4.45 7.44 -4.86
CA LEU A 95 3.62 6.23 -4.89
C LEU A 95 4.44 4.94 -5.13
N SER A 96 5.44 5.01 -6.02
CA SER A 96 6.34 3.88 -6.28
C SER A 96 7.16 3.51 -5.05
N LYS A 97 7.68 4.51 -4.32
CA LYS A 97 8.38 4.30 -3.06
C LYS A 97 7.45 3.72 -2.00
N ALA A 98 6.23 4.24 -1.87
CA ALA A 98 5.24 3.72 -0.94
C ALA A 98 4.94 2.23 -1.19
N GLY A 99 4.72 1.83 -2.44
CA GLY A 99 4.48 0.43 -2.80
C GLY A 99 5.67 -0.48 -2.50
N ASN A 100 6.91 0.01 -2.68
CA ASN A 100 8.11 -0.76 -2.34
C ASN A 100 8.30 -0.85 -0.81
N SER A 101 8.10 0.24 -0.07
CA SER A 101 8.14 0.24 1.39
C SER A 101 7.07 -0.68 1.99
N LEU A 102 5.89 -0.76 1.38
CA LEU A 102 4.84 -1.68 1.83
C LEU A 102 5.25 -3.15 1.59
N ALA A 103 5.89 -3.45 0.45
CA ALA A 103 6.41 -4.78 0.20
C ALA A 103 7.49 -5.19 1.22
N THR A 104 8.43 -4.28 1.55
CA THR A 104 9.47 -4.57 2.57
C THR A 104 8.90 -4.63 3.99
N THR A 105 7.79 -3.94 4.26
CA THR A 105 7.03 -4.05 5.51
C THR A 105 6.40 -5.44 5.64
N ALA A 106 5.77 -5.94 4.59
CA ALA A 106 5.24 -7.32 4.54
C ALA A 106 6.34 -8.38 4.67
N GLU A 107 7.49 -8.18 4.03
CA GLU A 107 8.66 -9.05 4.17
C GLU A 107 9.17 -9.09 5.62
N ALA A 108 9.28 -7.95 6.28
CA ALA A 108 9.71 -7.90 7.68
C ALA A 108 8.73 -8.64 8.60
N ALA A 109 7.41 -8.52 8.37
CA ALA A 109 6.41 -9.30 9.11
C ALA A 109 6.59 -10.82 8.87
N ALA A 110 6.87 -11.22 7.63
CA ALA A 110 7.13 -12.62 7.30
C ALA A 110 8.39 -13.16 7.98
N MET A 111 9.45 -12.33 8.08
CA MET A 111 10.67 -12.70 8.80
C MET A 111 10.41 -12.89 10.30
N LEU A 112 9.59 -12.04 10.91
CA LEU A 112 9.20 -12.22 12.32
C LEU A 112 8.41 -13.50 12.54
N ARG A 113 7.47 -13.81 11.64
CA ARG A 113 6.71 -15.06 11.65
C ARG A 113 7.61 -16.31 11.60
N LEU A 114 8.67 -16.27 10.79
CA LEU A 114 9.58 -17.41 10.61
C LEU A 114 10.68 -17.50 11.68
N ALA A 115 10.82 -16.51 12.54
CA ALA A 115 11.86 -16.49 13.56
C ALA A 115 11.64 -17.64 14.57
N VAL A 116 12.69 -18.41 14.84
CA VAL A 116 12.68 -19.49 15.83
C VAL A 116 13.25 -18.96 17.15
N GLY A 117 12.44 -18.98 18.20
CA GLY A 117 12.80 -18.47 19.52
C GLY A 117 12.14 -17.13 19.86
N PRO A 118 12.33 -16.60 21.08
CA PRO A 118 11.67 -15.37 21.51
C PRO A 118 12.09 -14.21 20.60
N VAL A 119 11.12 -13.55 19.96
CA VAL A 119 11.34 -12.35 19.14
C VAL A 119 11.68 -11.20 20.09
N PRO A 120 12.94 -10.72 20.16
CA PRO A 120 13.37 -9.85 21.28
C PRO A 120 12.76 -8.45 21.29
N VAL A 121 12.03 -8.06 20.24
CA VAL A 121 11.58 -6.68 19.99
C VAL A 121 10.19 -6.58 19.34
N GLY A 122 9.40 -7.66 19.35
CA GLY A 122 8.04 -7.67 18.77
C GLY A 122 7.99 -7.12 17.35
N ALA A 123 6.92 -6.39 17.02
CA ALA A 123 6.69 -5.82 15.69
C ALA A 123 7.45 -4.49 15.39
N ILE A 124 8.38 -4.04 16.25
CA ILE A 124 9.06 -2.73 16.09
C ILE A 124 9.78 -2.60 14.73
N SER A 125 10.40 -3.68 14.24
CA SER A 125 11.10 -3.68 12.95
C SER A 125 10.16 -3.51 11.76
N VAL A 126 8.91 -3.97 11.89
CA VAL A 126 7.84 -3.82 10.91
C VAL A 126 7.26 -2.40 10.99
N ARG A 127 7.05 -1.90 12.22
CA ARG A 127 6.58 -0.54 12.48
C ARG A 127 7.44 0.53 11.81
N ARG A 128 8.77 0.47 11.98
CA ARG A 128 9.72 1.40 11.33
C ARG A 128 9.63 1.39 9.80
N ARG A 129 9.26 0.26 9.20
CA ARG A 129 9.09 0.17 7.73
C ARG A 129 7.73 0.72 7.31
N ALA A 130 6.69 0.48 8.10
CA ALA A 130 5.37 1.06 7.90
C ALA A 130 5.43 2.60 7.95
N GLU A 131 6.22 3.19 8.85
CA GLU A 131 6.49 4.64 8.91
C GLU A 131 6.89 5.21 7.54
N HIS A 132 7.77 4.54 6.81
CA HIS A 132 8.13 4.96 5.46
C HIS A 132 6.95 4.88 4.48
N VAL A 133 6.00 3.95 4.63
CA VAL A 133 4.80 3.92 3.79
C VAL A 133 3.97 5.20 4.03
N PHE A 134 3.73 5.55 5.31
CA PHE A 134 2.99 6.75 5.68
C PHE A 134 3.65 8.02 5.13
N GLU A 135 4.98 8.14 5.28
CA GLU A 135 5.75 9.28 4.78
C GLU A 135 5.61 9.45 3.26
N GLN A 136 5.71 8.36 2.50
CA GLN A 136 5.63 8.42 1.04
C GLN A 136 4.22 8.70 0.53
N ILE A 137 3.17 8.23 1.23
CA ILE A 137 1.78 8.60 0.89
C ILE A 137 1.53 10.07 1.18
N ALA A 138 1.96 10.57 2.34
CA ALA A 138 1.87 12.00 2.65
C ALA A 138 2.66 12.86 1.65
N ASP A 139 3.80 12.37 1.15
CA ASP A 139 4.58 13.04 0.11
C ASP A 139 3.87 13.08 -1.24
N ALA A 140 3.22 11.98 -1.63
CA ALA A 140 2.42 11.92 -2.85
C ALA A 140 1.25 12.91 -2.81
N GLU A 141 0.56 13.04 -1.67
CA GLU A 141 -0.51 14.02 -1.47
C GLU A 141 -0.01 15.46 -1.60
N ARG A 142 1.13 15.77 -0.95
CA ARG A 142 1.73 17.11 -1.08
C ARG A 142 2.05 17.45 -2.53
N GLN A 143 2.64 16.51 -3.26
CA GLN A 143 3.07 16.74 -4.65
C GLN A 143 1.92 16.76 -5.66
N LEU A 144 0.73 16.31 -5.27
CA LEU A 144 -0.47 16.39 -6.09
C LEU A 144 -1.10 17.80 -6.11
N HIS A 145 -0.81 18.61 -5.09
CA HIS A 145 -1.38 19.94 -4.90
C HIS A 145 -0.40 21.09 -5.18
N VAL A 146 0.80 20.77 -5.69
CA VAL A 146 1.81 21.74 -6.15
C VAL A 146 1.64 21.98 -7.64
#